data_AF-A0A061JEU0-F1
#
_entry.id   AF-A0A061JEU0-F1
#
_cell.length_a   1.000
_cell.length_b   1.000
_cell.length_c   1.000
_cell.angle_alpha   90.00
_cell.angle_beta   90.00
_cell.angle_gamma   90.00
#
_symmetry.space_group_name_H-M   'P 1'
#
loop_
_entity.id
_entity.type
_entity.pdbx_description
1 polymer ?
#
loop_
_entity_poly.entity_id
_entity_poly.type
_entity_poly.pdbx_seq_one_letter_code
_entity_poly.pdbx_strand_id
1 'polypeptide(L)'
;MYVGTKLFGTTLFAKMLKDATLPFNTQVVVSTTLPSLILVGAGTGIAPFVSAVHQLMRHRQNAAESKIQLPNCWVVYGARNFAELVYHRELQEALTLHAISRYDVALSRSSSEGYPKYVTDVLDSHAEELRCALLENSARLFVCGPAAALKSLRERLTNHILRLGEDDESAREQRVLLLEKKGQLMFDVWAKVNIFE
;
A
#
# COMPACT_ATOMS: atom_id res chain seq x y z
N MET A 1 -3.52 18.16 -12.25
CA MET A 1 -3.58 17.36 -13.49
C MET A 1 -2.98 15.99 -13.18
N TYR A 2 -3.68 14.88 -13.44
CA TYR A 2 -3.02 13.57 -13.48
C TYR A 2 -2.21 13.58 -14.78
N VAL A 3 -0.90 13.84 -14.69
CA VAL A 3 -0.02 13.91 -15.86
C VAL A 3 0.34 12.47 -16.24
N GLY A 4 -0.66 11.72 -16.68
CA GLY A 4 -0.52 10.36 -17.18
C GLY A 4 -0.91 10.34 -18.65
N THR A 5 0.05 10.13 -19.54
CA THR A 5 -0.19 9.91 -20.98
C THR A 5 -0.80 8.54 -21.28
N LYS A 6 -1.08 7.74 -20.24
CA LYS A 6 -1.61 6.40 -20.34
C LYS A 6 -3.04 6.36 -19.80
N LEU A 7 -3.94 5.70 -20.54
CA LEU A 7 -5.32 5.43 -20.14
C LEU A 7 -5.38 4.83 -18.73
N PHE A 8 -6.39 5.23 -17.94
CA PHE A 8 -6.66 4.69 -16.62
C PHE A 8 -6.65 3.14 -16.64
N GLY A 9 -5.93 2.51 -15.72
CA GLY A 9 -5.78 1.04 -15.68
C GLY A 9 -4.67 0.44 -16.56
N THR A 10 -4.00 1.23 -17.41
CA THR A 10 -2.86 0.76 -18.24
C THR A 10 -1.49 1.18 -17.69
N THR A 11 -1.47 1.91 -16.59
CA THR A 11 -0.25 2.34 -15.90
C THR A 11 0.51 1.13 -15.36
N LEU A 12 1.83 1.28 -15.20
CA LEU A 12 2.65 0.23 -14.57
C LEU A 12 2.14 -0.07 -13.16
N PHE A 13 1.77 0.96 -12.41
CA PHE A 13 1.15 0.85 -11.10
C PHE A 13 -0.08 -0.07 -11.12
N ALA A 14 -1.05 0.20 -12.00
CA ALA A 14 -2.30 -0.57 -12.06
C ALA A 14 -2.06 -2.04 -12.46
N LYS A 15 -1.14 -2.28 -13.42
CA LYS A 15 -0.76 -3.64 -13.83
C LYS A 15 -0.12 -4.40 -12.68
N MET A 16 0.87 -3.81 -12.02
CA MET A 16 1.58 -4.44 -10.91
C MET A 16 0.67 -4.67 -9.70
N LEU A 17 -0.25 -3.75 -9.41
CA LEU A 17 -1.25 -3.93 -8.35
C LEU A 17 -2.20 -5.08 -8.67
N LYS A 18 -2.70 -5.14 -9.92
CA LYS A 18 -3.55 -6.25 -10.36
C LYS A 18 -2.82 -7.58 -10.25
N ASP A 19 -1.60 -7.67 -10.76
CA ASP A 19 -0.75 -8.85 -10.67
C ASP A 19 -0.48 -9.24 -9.21
N ALA A 20 -0.43 -8.25 -8.30
CA ALA A 20 -0.25 -8.50 -6.88
C ALA A 20 -1.46 -9.11 -6.18
N THR A 21 -2.65 -8.90 -6.72
CA THR A 21 -3.91 -9.44 -6.19
C THR A 21 -4.34 -10.75 -6.83
N LEU A 22 -3.62 -11.22 -7.85
CA LEU A 22 -3.97 -12.45 -8.52
C LEU A 22 -3.79 -13.67 -7.59
N PRO A 23 -4.75 -14.60 -7.63
CA PRO A 23 -4.71 -15.81 -6.85
C PRO A 23 -3.57 -16.73 -7.33
N PHE A 24 -2.88 -17.38 -6.39
CA PHE A 24 -1.86 -18.38 -6.75
C PHE A 24 -2.47 -19.78 -6.77
N ASN A 25 -2.35 -20.47 -7.92
CA ASN A 25 -2.87 -21.83 -8.08
C ASN A 25 -1.85 -22.86 -7.59
N THR A 26 -2.17 -23.55 -6.49
CA THR A 26 -1.33 -24.51 -5.77
C THR A 26 -1.20 -25.87 -6.46
N GLN A 27 -1.16 -25.92 -7.79
CA GLN A 27 -0.87 -27.17 -8.53
C GLN A 27 0.60 -27.59 -8.45
N VAL A 28 1.49 -26.72 -7.97
CA VAL A 28 2.91 -27.02 -7.73
C VAL A 28 3.18 -26.92 -6.25
N VAL A 29 3.61 -28.04 -5.65
CA VAL A 29 4.08 -28.12 -4.26
C VAL A 29 5.41 -27.37 -4.16
N VAL A 30 5.36 -26.06 -4.02
CA VAL A 30 6.47 -25.26 -3.49
C VAL A 30 5.93 -24.43 -2.34
N SER A 31 6.52 -24.65 -1.17
CA SER A 31 6.29 -23.90 0.07
C SER A 31 6.80 -22.45 -0.08
N THR A 32 6.21 -21.70 -0.99
CA THR A 32 6.47 -20.27 -1.17
C THR A 32 5.29 -19.51 -0.60
N THR A 33 5.44 -18.99 0.61
CA THR A 33 4.56 -17.95 1.15
C THR A 33 4.50 -16.80 0.16
N LEU A 34 3.28 -16.42 -0.26
CA LEU A 34 3.09 -15.32 -1.19
C LEU A 34 3.64 -14.02 -0.59
N PRO A 35 4.29 -13.16 -1.42
CA PRO A 35 4.74 -11.87 -0.95
C PRO A 35 3.58 -11.06 -0.35
N SER A 36 3.78 -10.51 0.85
CA SER A 36 2.78 -9.68 1.49
C SER A 36 2.53 -8.40 0.69
N LEU A 37 1.29 -7.93 0.71
CA LEU A 37 0.83 -6.74 0.01
C LEU A 37 0.54 -5.64 1.04
N ILE A 38 1.13 -4.47 0.86
CA ILE A 38 0.96 -3.33 1.76
C ILE A 38 0.45 -2.17 0.90
N LEU A 39 -0.74 -1.68 1.22
CA LEU A 39 -1.50 -0.70 0.43
C LEU A 39 -1.70 0.57 1.25
N VAL A 40 -1.03 1.66 0.87
CA VAL A 40 -1.05 2.92 1.62
C VAL A 40 -1.73 4.01 0.80
N GLY A 41 -2.97 4.33 1.15
CA GLY A 41 -3.79 5.33 0.47
C GLY A 41 -4.00 6.58 1.34
N ALA A 42 -3.67 7.76 0.81
CA ALA A 42 -3.98 9.04 1.46
C ALA A 42 -5.11 9.77 0.72
N GLY A 43 -6.22 10.04 1.41
CA GLY A 43 -7.42 10.67 0.85
C GLY A 43 -8.00 9.85 -0.31
N THR A 44 -8.18 10.48 -1.47
CA THR A 44 -8.69 9.81 -2.69
C THR A 44 -7.76 8.72 -3.23
N GLY A 45 -6.52 8.62 -2.72
CA GLY A 45 -5.55 7.61 -3.13
C GLY A 45 -5.89 6.20 -2.64
N ILE A 46 -6.91 6.06 -1.80
CA ILE A 46 -7.45 4.76 -1.41
C ILE A 46 -8.16 4.04 -2.57
N ALA A 47 -8.63 4.78 -3.59
CA ALA A 47 -9.47 4.25 -4.67
C ALA A 47 -8.89 3.01 -5.40
N PRO A 48 -7.63 3.01 -5.89
CA PRO A 48 -7.07 1.82 -6.53
C PRO A 48 -6.99 0.62 -5.57
N PHE A 49 -6.76 0.87 -4.29
CA PHE A 49 -6.63 -0.17 -3.28
C PHE A 49 -7.98 -0.79 -2.91
N VAL A 50 -9.05 -0.02 -2.88
CA VAL A 50 -10.41 -0.57 -2.69
C VAL A 50 -10.77 -1.51 -3.84
N SER A 51 -10.41 -1.17 -5.08
CA SER A 51 -10.59 -2.10 -6.21
C SER A 51 -9.81 -3.41 -6.02
N ALA A 52 -8.56 -3.32 -5.56
CA ALA A 52 -7.73 -4.49 -5.26
C ALA A 52 -8.34 -5.33 -4.12
N VAL A 53 -8.83 -4.69 -3.06
CA VAL A 53 -9.49 -5.35 -1.92
C VAL A 53 -10.79 -6.04 -2.35
N HIS A 54 -11.62 -5.41 -3.17
CA HIS A 54 -12.81 -6.06 -3.72
C HIS A 54 -12.48 -7.30 -4.53
N GLN A 55 -11.37 -7.28 -5.28
CA GLN A 55 -10.91 -8.47 -5.99
C GLN A 55 -10.52 -9.60 -5.01
N LEU A 56 -9.77 -9.27 -3.94
CA LEU A 56 -9.45 -10.24 -2.88
C LEU A 56 -10.72 -10.79 -2.18
N MET A 57 -11.72 -9.96 -1.93
CA MET A 57 -13.00 -10.38 -1.35
C MET A 57 -13.73 -11.36 -2.26
N ARG A 58 -13.79 -11.09 -3.57
CA ARG A 58 -14.40 -12.01 -4.55
C ARG A 58 -13.70 -13.37 -4.54
N HIS A 59 -12.38 -13.38 -4.53
CA HIS A 59 -11.59 -14.61 -4.44
C HIS A 59 -11.89 -15.39 -3.15
N ARG A 60 -12.06 -14.70 -2.01
CA ARG A 60 -12.47 -15.34 -0.74
C ARG A 60 -13.88 -15.93 -0.77
N GLN A 61 -14.83 -15.24 -1.41
CA GLN A 61 -16.24 -15.63 -1.42
C GLN A 61 -16.55 -16.74 -2.42
N ASN A 62 -15.76 -16.89 -3.49
CA ASN A 62 -15.94 -17.95 -4.47
C ASN A 62 -15.55 -19.32 -3.89
N ALA A 63 -16.53 -20.17 -3.58
CA ALA A 63 -16.30 -21.50 -3.00
C ALA A 63 -15.42 -22.44 -3.86
N ALA A 64 -15.39 -22.24 -5.18
CA ALA A 64 -14.52 -22.98 -6.10
C ALA A 64 -13.03 -22.64 -5.93
N GLU A 65 -12.73 -21.49 -5.30
CA GLU A 65 -11.39 -20.96 -5.07
C GLU A 65 -10.87 -21.29 -3.66
N SER A 66 -11.54 -22.17 -2.91
CA SER A 66 -11.17 -22.55 -1.53
C SER A 66 -9.79 -23.22 -1.39
N LYS A 67 -9.12 -23.59 -2.50
CA LYS A 67 -7.73 -24.08 -2.54
C LYS A 67 -6.70 -22.99 -2.91
N ILE A 68 -7.16 -21.76 -3.13
CA ILE A 68 -6.32 -20.64 -3.54
C ILE A 68 -5.73 -19.95 -2.31
N GLN A 69 -4.42 -19.73 -2.36
CA GLN A 69 -3.74 -18.88 -1.40
C GLN A 69 -3.81 -17.43 -1.87
N LEU A 70 -4.22 -16.54 -0.96
CA LEU A 70 -4.19 -15.09 -1.15
C LEU A 70 -3.02 -14.50 -0.37
N PRO A 71 -2.41 -13.40 -0.86
CA PRO A 71 -1.38 -12.70 -0.10
C PRO A 71 -1.95 -12.10 1.17
N ASN A 72 -1.16 -12.08 2.24
CA ASN A 72 -1.47 -11.22 3.39
C ASN A 72 -1.51 -9.77 2.90
N CYS A 73 -2.59 -9.05 3.22
CA CYS A 73 -2.85 -7.72 2.70
C CYS A 73 -3.09 -6.74 3.86
N TRP A 74 -2.21 -5.76 3.99
CA TRP A 74 -2.32 -4.67 4.97
C TRP A 74 -2.73 -3.39 4.26
N VAL A 75 -3.83 -2.79 4.68
CA VAL A 75 -4.33 -1.50 4.16
C VAL A 75 -4.13 -0.40 5.20
N VAL A 76 -3.51 0.70 4.79
CA VAL A 76 -3.39 1.93 5.59
C VAL A 76 -4.15 3.05 4.89
N TYR A 77 -5.15 3.62 5.56
CA TYR A 77 -6.00 4.68 4.98
C TYR A 77 -5.89 5.98 5.78
N GLY A 78 -5.31 7.01 5.17
CA GLY A 78 -5.23 8.36 5.73
C GLY A 78 -6.38 9.26 5.29
N ALA A 79 -7.00 9.97 6.23
CA ALA A 79 -7.98 11.02 5.96
C ALA A 79 -7.81 12.21 6.92
N ARG A 80 -8.65 13.24 6.76
CA ARG A 80 -8.70 14.36 7.72
C ARG A 80 -9.46 13.98 8.98
N ASN A 81 -10.60 13.33 8.83
CA ASN A 81 -11.49 12.90 9.91
C ASN A 81 -12.26 11.65 9.43
N PHE A 82 -13.02 11.04 10.34
CA PHE A 82 -13.80 9.83 10.04
C PHE A 82 -14.81 9.99 8.91
N ALA A 83 -15.45 11.17 8.80
CA ALA A 83 -16.46 11.42 7.76
C ALA A 83 -15.88 11.37 6.35
N GLU A 84 -14.56 11.53 6.19
CA GLU A 84 -13.86 11.44 4.92
C GLU A 84 -13.35 10.03 4.58
N LEU A 85 -13.53 9.04 5.47
CA LEU A 85 -13.21 7.64 5.21
C LEU A 85 -14.36 6.97 4.45
N VAL A 86 -14.56 7.35 3.20
CA VAL A 86 -15.72 6.94 2.39
C VAL A 86 -15.82 5.42 2.14
N TYR A 87 -14.73 4.67 2.33
CA TYR A 87 -14.68 3.21 2.19
C TYR A 87 -14.39 2.47 3.51
N HIS A 88 -14.59 3.13 4.65
CA HIS A 88 -14.25 2.55 5.96
C HIS A 88 -14.99 1.23 6.21
N ARG A 89 -16.29 1.19 5.90
CA ARG A 89 -17.16 0.05 6.15
C ARG A 89 -16.76 -1.15 5.28
N GLU A 90 -16.48 -0.91 4.01
CA GLU A 90 -16.06 -1.93 3.03
C GLU A 90 -14.73 -2.55 3.43
N LEU A 91 -13.78 -1.75 3.92
CA LEU A 91 -12.50 -2.24 4.41
C LEU A 91 -12.63 -3.03 5.71
N GLN A 92 -13.54 -2.66 6.62
CA GLN A 92 -13.87 -3.45 7.80
C GLN A 92 -14.54 -4.79 7.45
N GLU A 93 -15.43 -4.79 6.45
CA GLU A 93 -16.03 -6.01 5.92
C GLU A 93 -14.97 -6.93 5.31
N ALA A 94 -14.06 -6.38 4.51
CA ALA A 94 -12.93 -7.13 3.94
C ALA A 94 -12.04 -7.77 5.02
N LEU A 95 -11.81 -7.07 6.15
CA LEU A 95 -11.08 -7.61 7.30
C LEU A 95 -11.82 -8.78 7.94
N THR A 96 -13.14 -8.64 8.12
CA THR A 96 -14.00 -9.70 8.68
C THR A 96 -14.04 -10.94 7.78
N LEU A 97 -14.04 -10.75 6.46
CA LEU A 97 -13.97 -11.82 5.46
C LEU A 97 -12.55 -12.40 5.29
N HIS A 98 -11.56 -11.93 6.04
CA HIS A 98 -10.16 -12.33 5.91
C HIS A 98 -9.60 -12.14 4.49
N ALA A 99 -10.20 -11.22 3.72
CA ALA A 99 -9.71 -10.81 2.40
C ALA A 99 -8.49 -9.89 2.52
N ILE A 100 -8.44 -9.11 3.61
CA ILE A 100 -7.26 -8.41 4.08
C ILE A 100 -6.91 -8.93 5.48
N SER A 101 -5.63 -8.89 5.83
CA SER A 101 -5.13 -9.34 7.12
C SER A 101 -5.08 -8.20 8.15
N ARG A 102 -5.03 -6.95 7.68
CA ARG A 102 -4.86 -5.80 8.56
C ARG A 102 -5.41 -4.51 7.94
N TYR A 103 -6.01 -3.66 8.76
CA TYR A 103 -6.51 -2.35 8.37
C TYR A 103 -6.20 -1.29 9.44
N ASP A 104 -5.44 -0.26 9.09
CA ASP A 104 -5.11 0.86 9.96
C ASP A 104 -5.55 2.20 9.36
N VAL A 105 -5.88 3.15 10.23
CA VAL A 105 -6.39 4.46 9.86
C VAL A 105 -5.54 5.56 10.47
N ALA A 106 -5.23 6.58 9.67
CA ALA A 106 -4.61 7.82 10.14
C ALA A 106 -5.55 9.02 9.93
N LEU A 107 -5.69 9.88 10.94
CA LEU A 107 -6.61 11.02 10.92
C LEU A 107 -5.87 12.33 11.25
N SER A 108 -5.60 13.13 10.22
CA SER A 108 -4.77 14.34 10.35
C SER A 108 -5.43 15.51 11.07
N ARG A 109 -6.76 15.52 11.19
CA ARG A 109 -7.57 16.59 11.83
C ARG A 109 -8.60 16.04 12.80
N SER A 110 -8.39 14.85 13.34
CA SER A 110 -9.26 14.31 14.39
C SER A 110 -9.02 15.07 15.70
N SER A 111 -10.11 15.47 16.36
CA SER A 111 -10.09 15.95 17.74
C SER A 111 -9.97 14.81 18.76
N SER A 112 -10.18 13.57 18.34
CA SER A 112 -10.04 12.38 19.18
C SER A 112 -8.56 12.05 19.38
N GLU A 113 -8.08 12.15 20.61
CA GLU A 113 -6.78 11.61 21.01
C GLU A 113 -6.75 10.10 20.73
N GLY A 114 -5.63 9.59 20.19
CA GLY A 114 -5.40 8.16 19.99
C GLY A 114 -5.25 7.69 18.54
N TYR A 115 -5.52 8.52 17.52
CA TYR A 115 -5.25 8.18 16.12
C TYR A 115 -3.92 8.76 15.64
N PRO A 116 -3.10 7.98 14.89
CA PRO A 116 -1.95 8.52 14.17
C PRO A 116 -2.39 9.64 13.23
N LYS A 117 -1.61 10.72 13.11
CA LYS A 117 -2.01 11.90 12.32
C LYS A 117 -1.84 11.66 10.83
N TYR A 118 -0.76 10.98 10.45
CA TYR A 118 -0.42 10.70 9.06
C TYR A 118 -0.20 9.22 8.84
N VAL A 119 -0.36 8.78 7.59
CA VAL A 119 -0.05 7.39 7.20
C VAL A 119 1.39 7.02 7.52
N THR A 120 2.31 7.99 7.50
CA THR A 120 3.70 7.82 7.91
C THR A 120 3.84 7.38 9.37
N ASP A 121 3.02 7.94 10.26
CA ASP A 121 3.06 7.65 11.69
C ASP A 121 2.62 6.20 11.96
N VAL A 122 1.66 5.70 11.17
CA VAL A 122 1.26 4.29 11.15
C VAL A 122 2.45 3.43 10.72
N LEU A 123 3.14 3.79 9.63
CA LEU A 123 4.28 3.01 9.15
C LEU A 123 5.46 3.02 10.13
N ASP A 124 5.70 4.14 10.83
CA ASP A 124 6.76 4.23 11.84
C ASP A 124 6.50 3.30 13.02
N SER A 125 5.24 3.21 13.46
CA SER A 125 4.82 2.33 14.56
C SER A 125 5.08 0.85 14.22
N HIS A 126 5.24 0.53 12.94
CA HIS A 126 5.53 -0.81 12.41
C HIS A 126 6.83 -0.83 11.57
N ALA A 127 7.77 0.08 11.83
CA ALA A 127 8.95 0.25 10.98
C ALA A 127 9.79 -1.03 10.87
N GLU A 128 9.96 -1.75 11.97
CA GLU A 128 10.71 -3.01 12.01
C GLU A 128 10.04 -4.10 11.18
N GLU A 129 8.74 -4.31 11.39
CA GLU A 129 7.91 -5.27 10.65
C GLU A 129 7.93 -4.96 9.16
N LEU A 130 7.75 -3.68 8.80
CA LEU A 130 7.77 -3.21 7.42
C LEU A 130 9.14 -3.39 6.77
N ARG A 131 10.23 -3.12 7.50
CA ARG A 131 11.59 -3.33 7.01
C ARG A 131 11.86 -4.79 6.70
N CYS A 132 11.56 -5.69 7.64
CA CYS A 132 11.70 -7.14 7.44
C CYS A 132 10.82 -7.60 6.27
N ALA A 133 9.57 -7.13 6.20
CA ALA A 133 8.66 -7.47 5.11
C ALA A 133 9.24 -7.10 3.74
N LEU A 134 9.79 -5.89 3.59
CA LEU A 134 10.32 -5.39 2.32
C LEU A 134 11.68 -6.01 1.94
N LEU A 135 12.58 -6.19 2.91
CA LEU A 135 13.95 -6.62 2.63
C LEU A 135 14.11 -8.14 2.61
N GLU A 136 13.39 -8.87 3.45
CA GLU A 136 13.56 -10.31 3.64
C GLU A 136 12.43 -11.11 2.98
N ASN A 137 11.18 -10.64 3.14
CA ASN A 137 9.99 -11.37 2.69
C ASN A 137 9.48 -10.93 1.31
N SER A 138 10.26 -10.12 0.60
CA SER A 138 9.94 -9.61 -0.73
C SER A 138 8.56 -8.93 -0.84
N ALA A 139 8.06 -8.36 0.25
CA ALA A 139 6.76 -7.69 0.26
C ALA A 139 6.70 -6.56 -0.76
N ARG A 140 5.48 -6.24 -1.20
CA ARG A 140 5.20 -5.17 -2.14
C ARG A 140 4.39 -4.08 -1.46
N LEU A 141 4.94 -2.88 -1.42
CA LEU A 141 4.32 -1.67 -0.91
C LEU A 141 3.89 -0.78 -2.08
N PHE A 142 2.58 -0.55 -2.15
CA PHE A 142 1.96 0.37 -3.08
C PHE A 142 1.46 1.59 -2.33
N VAL A 143 1.80 2.78 -2.85
CA VAL A 143 1.46 4.05 -2.21
C VAL A 143 0.77 4.93 -3.25
N CYS A 144 -0.40 5.45 -2.90
CA CYS A 144 -1.18 6.33 -3.77
C CYS A 144 -1.69 7.53 -2.97
N GLY A 145 -1.42 8.74 -3.46
CA GLY A 145 -1.69 9.95 -2.68
C GLY A 145 -1.26 11.27 -3.35
N PRO A 146 -1.55 12.40 -2.70
CA PRO A 146 -1.04 13.70 -3.13
C PRO A 146 0.49 13.77 -3.01
N ALA A 147 1.15 14.48 -3.93
CA ALA A 147 2.61 14.58 -4.01
C ALA A 147 3.31 14.92 -2.69
N ALA A 148 2.75 15.86 -1.91
CA ALA A 148 3.32 16.24 -0.61
C ALA A 148 3.36 15.06 0.39
N ALA A 149 2.31 14.24 0.44
CA ALA A 149 2.25 13.09 1.34
C ALA A 149 3.22 11.99 0.88
N LEU A 150 3.30 11.73 -0.43
CA LEU A 150 4.16 10.68 -0.97
C LEU A 150 5.64 11.05 -0.90
N LYS A 151 5.98 12.34 -1.03
CA LYS A 151 7.34 12.83 -0.80
C LYS A 151 7.78 12.57 0.65
N SER A 152 6.94 12.95 1.62
CA SER A 152 7.22 12.71 3.05
C SER A 152 7.34 11.22 3.37
N LEU A 153 6.48 10.38 2.76
CA LEU A 153 6.55 8.93 2.94
C LEU A 153 7.83 8.34 2.33
N ARG A 154 8.24 8.76 1.14
CA ARG A 154 9.52 8.32 0.54
C ARG A 154 10.70 8.70 1.41
N GLU A 155 10.77 9.95 1.87
CA GLU A 155 11.84 10.43 2.74
C GLU A 155 11.91 9.62 4.04
N ARG A 156 10.76 9.28 4.62
CA ARG A 156 10.69 8.46 5.83
C ARG A 156 11.07 7.00 5.57
N LEU A 157 10.70 6.44 4.43
CA LEU A 157 11.18 5.13 3.99
C LEU A 157 12.71 5.12 3.88
N THR A 158 13.29 6.10 3.16
CA THR A 158 14.74 6.20 2.97
C THR A 158 15.49 6.39 4.29
N ASN A 159 15.05 7.35 5.11
CA ASN A 159 15.86 7.84 6.23
C ASN A 159 15.63 7.09 7.54
N HIS A 160 14.50 6.41 7.68
CA HIS A 160 14.10 5.75 8.92
C HIS A 160 13.83 4.26 8.71
N ILE A 161 12.83 3.90 7.91
CA ILE A 161 12.33 2.51 7.84
C ILE A 161 13.33 1.58 7.16
N LEU A 162 13.99 2.00 6.08
CA LEU A 162 14.92 1.17 5.30
C LEU A 162 16.38 1.43 5.61
N ARG A 163 16.67 2.21 6.67
CA ARG A 163 18.04 2.44 7.13
C ARG A 163 18.57 1.19 7.84
N LEU A 164 19.78 0.78 7.51
CA LEU A 164 20.50 -0.30 8.18
C LEU A 164 21.82 0.24 8.73
N GLY A 165 22.09 0.01 10.02
CA GLY A 165 23.33 0.42 10.67
C GLY A 165 23.75 1.86 10.35
N GLU A 166 25.01 2.02 9.94
CA GLU A 166 25.64 3.29 9.56
C GLU A 166 25.59 3.54 8.04
N ASP A 167 24.47 3.24 7.39
CA ASP A 167 24.29 3.60 5.97
C ASP A 167 24.51 5.11 5.76
N ASP A 168 25.30 5.45 4.74
CA ASP A 168 25.35 6.81 4.22
C ASP A 168 24.08 7.15 3.38
N GLU A 169 24.00 8.38 2.87
CA GLU A 169 22.87 8.80 2.03
C GLU A 169 22.78 8.01 0.71
N SER A 170 23.92 7.71 0.09
CA SER A 170 23.97 6.98 -1.19
C SER A 170 23.43 5.56 -1.03
N ALA A 171 23.85 4.84 0.01
CA ALA A 171 23.39 3.49 0.31
C ALA A 171 21.87 3.43 0.53
N ARG A 172 21.32 4.39 1.26
CA ARG A 172 19.87 4.47 1.51
C ARG A 172 19.08 4.73 0.23
N GLU A 173 19.51 5.69 -0.59
CA GLU A 173 18.84 6.00 -1.85
C GLU A 173 18.93 4.84 -2.86
N GLN A 174 20.11 4.21 -2.99
CA GLN A 174 20.27 3.02 -3.84
C GLN A 174 19.36 1.87 -3.42
N ARG A 175 19.13 1.69 -2.12
CA ARG A 175 18.20 0.66 -1.61
C ARG A 175 16.77 0.93 -2.05
N VAL A 176 16.30 2.18 -1.92
CA VAL A 176 14.96 2.55 -2.39
C VAL A 176 14.82 2.36 -3.89
N LEU A 177 15.80 2.83 -4.69
CA LEU A 177 15.80 2.67 -6.14
C LEU A 177 15.79 1.19 -6.56
N LEU A 178 16.52 0.32 -5.86
CA LEU A 178 16.52 -1.11 -6.12
C LEU A 178 15.14 -1.72 -5.88
N LEU A 179 14.47 -1.36 -4.78
CA LEU A 179 13.13 -1.86 -4.47
C LEU A 179 12.09 -1.35 -5.49
N GLU A 180 12.22 -0.12 -5.98
CA GLU A 180 11.39 0.41 -7.06
C GLU A 180 11.60 -0.34 -8.37
N LYS A 181 12.87 -0.58 -8.73
CA LYS A 181 13.23 -1.34 -9.93
C LYS A 181 12.71 -2.79 -9.88
N LYS A 182 12.67 -3.39 -8.69
CA LYS A 182 12.09 -4.72 -8.44
C LYS A 182 10.55 -4.72 -8.43
N GLY A 183 9.91 -3.55 -8.48
CA GLY A 183 8.45 -3.44 -8.35
C GLY A 183 7.93 -3.72 -6.94
N GLN A 184 8.81 -3.70 -5.92
CA GLN A 184 8.44 -3.84 -4.51
C GLN A 184 8.00 -2.52 -3.89
N LEU A 185 8.52 -1.40 -4.38
CA LEU A 185 8.06 -0.06 -4.03
C LEU A 185 7.43 0.59 -5.25
N MET A 186 6.18 1.00 -5.14
CA MET A 186 5.43 1.57 -6.26
C MET A 186 4.61 2.78 -5.80
N PHE A 187 4.74 3.88 -6.53
CA PHE A 187 4.07 5.14 -6.21
C PHE A 187 3.16 5.60 -7.35
N ASP A 188 1.94 6.05 -7.01
CA ASP A 188 1.05 6.76 -7.93
C ASP A 188 0.65 8.11 -7.32
N VAL A 189 1.06 9.19 -7.98
CA VAL A 189 1.10 10.54 -7.42
C VAL A 189 0.24 11.48 -8.25
N TRP A 190 -0.50 12.36 -7.58
CA TRP A 190 -1.09 13.54 -8.23
C TRP A 190 -0.80 14.83 -7.45
N ALA A 191 -0.86 15.95 -8.14
CA ALA A 191 -0.72 17.28 -7.54
C ALA A 191 -1.83 18.23 -8.03
N LYS A 192 -2.19 19.17 -7.16
CA LYS A 192 -2.92 20.37 -7.58
C LYS A 192 -1.91 21.26 -8.30
N VAL A 193 -2.14 21.48 -9.58
CA VAL A 193 -1.38 22.44 -10.39
C VAL A 193 -2.39 23.55 -10.70
N ASN A 194 -2.03 24.81 -10.45
CA ASN A 194 -2.88 25.91 -10.88
C ASN A 194 -2.77 25.98 -12.40
N ILE A 195 -3.86 25.69 -13.11
CA ILE A 195 -3.87 25.58 -14.57
C ILE A 195 -4.32 26.88 -15.25
N PHE A 196 -4.64 27.90 -14.46
CA PHE A 196 -5.13 29.20 -14.92
C PHE A 196 -4.26 30.38 -14.42
N GLU A 197 -3.07 30.08 -13.90
CA GLU A 197 -2.00 31.06 -13.64
C GLU A 197 -0.81 30.78 -14.56
#